data_AF-W0J9Q4-F1
#
_entry.id   AF-W0J9Q4-F1
#
_cell.length_a   1.000
_cell.length_b   1.000
_cell.length_c   1.000
_cell.angle_alpha   90.00
_cell.angle_beta   90.00
_cell.angle_gamma   90.00
#
_symmetry.space_group_name_H-M   'P 1'
#
loop_
_entity.id
_entity.type
_entity.pdbx_description
1 polymer ?
#
loop_
_entity_poly.entity_id
_entity_poly.type
_entity_poly.pdbx_seq_one_letter_code
_entity_poly.pdbx_strand_id
1 'polypeptide(L)'
;MLVQKIQELTELRLRIAKLAAGIEQERTAELAAIPSQYGYSDVNDFIKVLKQVVGVRGKRGNRAAKAPSDKPAGKKTRAKITPELKEQVKAAVLEGKTGSAIAAQFGISVPSVQNIKKEFGLVTARGDTAPVSAPASEGSTPIAS
;
A
#
# COMPACT_ATOMS: atom_id res chain seq x y z
N MET A 1 -5.26 -32.06 -20.56
CA MET A 1 -5.88 -31.07 -19.66
C MET A 1 -4.87 -30.15 -18.98
N LEU A 2 -4.01 -30.61 -18.04
CA LEU A 2 -3.08 -29.70 -17.34
C LEU A 2 -2.02 -29.07 -18.25
N VAL A 3 -1.39 -29.85 -19.13
CA VAL A 3 -0.37 -29.34 -20.07
C VAL A 3 -0.94 -28.28 -21.02
N GLN A 4 -2.16 -28.51 -21.52
CA GLN A 4 -2.88 -27.54 -22.37
C GLN A 4 -3.16 -26.23 -21.62
N LYS A 5 -3.61 -26.30 -20.36
CA LYS A 5 -3.84 -25.11 -19.52
C LYS A 5 -2.55 -24.33 -19.26
N ILE A 6 -1.42 -25.02 -19.07
CA ILE A 6 -0.11 -24.36 -18.90
C ILE A 6 0.30 -23.63 -20.17
N GLN A 7 0.14 -24.27 -21.34
CA GLN A 7 0.42 -23.64 -22.64
C GLN A 7 -0.45 -22.40 -22.86
N GLU A 8 -1.76 -22.52 -22.64
CA GLU A 8 -2.70 -21.40 -22.73
C GLU A 8 -2.30 -20.24 -21.80
N LEU A 9 -1.90 -20.54 -20.55
CA LEU A 9 -1.41 -19.54 -19.60
C LEU A 9 -0.15 -18.83 -20.14
N THR A 10 0.80 -19.57 -20.72
CA THR A 10 2.00 -18.97 -21.32
C THR A 10 1.66 -18.07 -22.51
N GLU A 11 0.74 -18.49 -23.38
CA GLU A 11 0.30 -17.68 -24.52
C GLU A 11 -0.40 -16.41 -24.07
N LEU A 12 -1.28 -16.49 -23.07
CA LEU A 12 -1.97 -15.33 -22.51
C LEU A 12 -0.97 -14.35 -21.90
N ARG A 13 0.05 -14.83 -21.18
CA ARG A 13 1.14 -13.98 -20.65
C ARG A 13 1.90 -13.28 -21.78
N LEU A 14 2.20 -13.98 -22.87
CA LEU A 14 2.85 -13.38 -24.02
C LEU A 14 1.96 -12.31 -24.70
N ARG A 15 0.65 -12.56 -24.80
CA ARG A 15 -0.30 -11.57 -25.33
C ARG A 15 -0.38 -10.34 -24.42
N ILE A 16 -0.42 -10.50 -23.10
CA ILE A 16 -0.40 -9.40 -22.14
C ILE A 16 0.87 -8.57 -22.31
N ALA A 17 2.04 -9.21 -22.40
CA ALA A 17 3.30 -8.51 -22.59
C ALA A 17 3.33 -7.69 -23.90
N LYS A 18 2.82 -8.27 -24.99
CA LYS A 18 2.71 -7.56 -26.28
C LYS A 18 1.77 -6.37 -26.22
N LEU A 19 0.59 -6.54 -25.61
CA LEU A 19 -0.37 -5.45 -25.46
C LEU A 19 0.16 -4.34 -24.56
N ALA A 20 0.85 -4.68 -23.46
CA ALA A 20 1.49 -3.69 -22.60
C ALA A 20 2.53 -2.86 -23.36
N ALA A 21 3.39 -3.51 -24.15
CA ALA A 21 4.37 -2.81 -24.98
C ALA A 21 3.72 -1.90 -26.03
N GLY A 22 2.64 -2.36 -26.68
CA GLY A 22 1.87 -1.55 -27.63
C GLY A 22 1.24 -0.32 -26.98
N ILE A 23 0.62 -0.49 -25.80
CA ILE A 23 0.03 0.61 -25.04
C ILE A 23 1.09 1.64 -24.63
N GLU A 24 2.28 1.22 -24.22
CA GLU A 24 3.36 2.15 -23.89
C GLU A 24 3.82 2.94 -25.11
N GLN A 25 3.96 2.29 -26.27
CA GLN A 25 4.32 2.95 -27.53
C GLN A 25 3.26 3.98 -27.94
N GLU A 26 1.99 3.57 -28.00
CA GLU A 26 0.87 4.45 -28.32
C GLU A 26 0.79 5.63 -27.35
N ARG A 27 0.89 5.36 -26.04
CA ARG A 27 0.89 6.40 -25.02
C ARG A 27 2.04 7.39 -25.21
N THR A 28 3.25 6.93 -25.51
CA THR A 28 4.38 7.85 -25.74
C THR A 28 4.20 8.69 -27.01
N ALA A 29 3.65 8.10 -28.07
CA ALA A 29 3.33 8.81 -29.31
C ALA A 29 2.23 9.87 -29.10
N GLU A 30 1.17 9.51 -28.38
CA GLU A 30 0.10 10.45 -28.00
C GLU A 30 0.64 11.60 -27.16
N LEU A 31 1.43 11.30 -26.12
CA LEU A 31 2.03 12.34 -25.27
C LEU A 31 2.95 13.28 -26.03
N ALA A 32 3.67 12.78 -27.04
CA ALA A 32 4.50 13.60 -27.91
C ALA A 32 3.69 14.46 -28.89
N ALA A 33 2.49 14.01 -29.29
CA ALA A 33 1.61 14.73 -30.19
C ALA A 33 0.81 15.85 -29.50
N ILE A 34 0.55 15.75 -28.19
CA ILE A 34 -0.25 16.73 -27.43
C ILE A 34 0.20 18.18 -27.65
N PRO A 35 1.49 18.56 -27.54
CA PRO A 35 1.92 19.96 -27.73
C PRO A 35 1.49 20.52 -29.10
N SER A 36 1.62 19.71 -30.15
CA SER A 36 1.24 20.12 -31.51
C SER A 36 -0.27 20.29 -31.69
N GLN A 37 -1.11 19.49 -31.00
CA GLN A 37 -2.57 19.62 -31.04
C GLN A 37 -3.04 20.96 -30.46
N TYR A 38 -2.29 21.49 -29.50
CA TYR A 38 -2.55 22.80 -28.89
C TYR A 38 -1.76 23.94 -29.57
N GLY A 39 -1.13 23.68 -30.71
CA GLY A 39 -0.42 24.71 -31.50
C GLY A 39 0.94 25.12 -30.95
N TYR A 40 1.54 24.34 -30.04
CA TYR A 40 2.89 24.60 -29.55
C TYR A 40 3.93 23.90 -30.43
N SER A 41 4.91 24.66 -30.90
CA SER A 41 6.07 24.16 -31.66
C SER A 41 7.19 23.64 -30.75
N ASP A 42 7.32 24.19 -29.53
CA ASP A 42 8.26 23.73 -28.51
C ASP A 42 7.53 23.10 -27.32
N VAL A 43 7.98 21.91 -26.93
CA VAL A 43 7.52 21.17 -25.75
C VAL A 43 7.73 22.00 -24.48
N ASN A 44 8.81 22.79 -24.40
CA ASN A 44 9.08 23.61 -23.21
C ASN A 44 8.04 24.70 -23.01
N ASP A 45 7.55 25.31 -24.08
CA ASP A 45 6.54 26.36 -23.99
C ASP A 45 5.19 25.80 -23.58
N PHE A 46 4.82 24.63 -24.10
CA PHE A 46 3.66 23.87 -23.62
C PHE A 46 3.79 23.56 -22.11
N ILE A 47 4.95 23.07 -21.66
CA ILE A 47 5.19 22.78 -20.24
C ILE A 47 5.13 24.04 -19.38
N LYS A 48 5.60 25.20 -19.85
CA LYS A 48 5.53 26.48 -19.12
C LYS A 48 4.07 26.87 -18.88
N VAL A 49 3.23 26.84 -19.91
CA VAL A 49 1.80 27.16 -19.80
C VAL A 49 1.09 26.13 -18.93
N LEU A 50 1.36 24.84 -19.13
CA LEU A 50 0.78 23.77 -18.31
C LEU A 50 1.12 23.94 -16.83
N LYS A 51 2.36 24.32 -16.50
CA LYS A 51 2.79 24.61 -15.12
C LYS A 51 2.10 25.85 -14.53
N GLN A 52 1.77 26.84 -15.34
CA GLN A 52 1.01 28.03 -14.91
C GLN A 52 -0.46 27.67 -14.63
N VAL A 53 -1.08 26.87 -15.49
CA VAL A 53 -2.50 26.46 -15.37
C VAL A 53 -2.72 25.46 -14.24
N VAL A 54 -1.91 24.40 -14.17
CA VAL A 54 -2.02 23.35 -13.13
C VAL A 54 -1.56 23.88 -11.76
N GLY A 55 -0.80 24.98 -11.75
CA GLY A 55 -0.10 25.47 -10.59
C GLY A 55 1.04 24.53 -10.20
N VAL A 56 2.25 25.08 -10.03
CA VAL A 56 3.37 24.28 -9.51
C VAL A 56 3.10 23.97 -8.04
N ARG A 57 2.44 22.84 -7.75
CA ARG A 57 2.18 22.34 -6.39
C ARG A 57 3.48 22.11 -5.57
N GLY A 58 4.66 22.24 -6.19
CA GLY A 58 5.96 22.01 -5.56
C GLY A 58 6.89 23.21 -5.40
N LYS A 59 6.51 24.45 -5.73
CA LYS A 59 7.43 25.61 -5.64
C LYS A 59 6.83 26.83 -4.92
N ARG A 60 6.20 26.58 -3.78
CA ARG A 60 6.13 27.54 -2.66
C ARG A 60 7.09 27.08 -1.58
N GLY A 61 8.38 27.33 -1.81
CA GLY A 61 9.44 26.92 -0.89
C GLY A 61 10.77 27.55 -1.27
N ASN A 62 10.76 28.79 -1.76
CA ASN A 62 11.95 29.61 -1.85
C ASN A 62 11.56 31.03 -1.51
N ARG A 63 11.42 31.30 -0.21
CA ARG A 63 11.74 32.58 0.42
C ARG A 63 11.65 32.43 1.95
N ALA A 64 12.71 32.92 2.58
CA ALA A 64 12.87 33.31 3.98
C ALA A 64 13.38 32.27 5.01
N ALA A 65 14.65 32.53 5.37
CA ALA A 65 15.27 32.46 6.70
C ALA A 65 15.66 31.09 7.30
N LYS A 66 16.98 30.94 7.45
CA LYS A 66 17.69 30.00 8.32
C LYS A 66 17.14 30.00 9.75
N ALA A 67 16.98 28.80 10.31
CA ALA A 67 17.37 28.46 11.67
C ALA A 67 17.77 26.98 11.69
N PRO A 68 19.00 26.60 12.11
CA PRO A 68 19.31 25.19 12.33
C PRO A 68 18.67 24.80 13.66
N SER A 69 17.67 23.90 13.62
CA SER A 69 17.23 23.22 14.82
C SER A 69 17.76 21.79 14.79
N ASP A 70 18.72 21.55 15.67
CA ASP A 70 19.25 20.23 15.98
C ASP A 70 18.15 19.38 16.66
N LYS A 71 17.44 18.57 15.87
CA LYS A 71 16.72 17.41 16.38
C LYS A 71 16.98 16.20 15.48
N PRO A 72 17.36 15.05 16.05
CA PRO A 72 17.69 13.90 15.25
C PRO A 72 16.43 13.23 14.67
N ALA A 73 16.63 12.62 13.51
CA ALA A 73 15.92 11.45 13.01
C ALA A 73 14.46 11.63 12.55
N GLY A 74 14.34 12.00 11.27
CA GLY A 74 13.59 11.22 10.27
C GLY A 74 12.23 10.69 10.68
N LYS A 75 11.16 11.40 10.28
CA LYS A 75 9.86 10.76 10.04
C LYS A 75 10.08 9.64 9.01
N LYS A 76 10.15 8.39 9.48
CA LYS A 76 10.11 7.22 8.61
C LYS A 76 8.82 7.34 7.80
N THR A 77 8.96 7.55 6.49
CA THR A 77 7.84 7.53 5.55
C THR A 77 7.11 6.22 5.74
N ARG A 78 5.85 6.29 6.13
CA ARG A 78 5.02 5.11 6.37
C ARG A 78 4.93 4.32 5.06
N ALA A 79 5.24 3.03 5.11
CA ALA A 79 5.06 2.14 3.97
C ALA A 79 3.59 2.24 3.50
N LYS A 80 3.40 2.52 2.20
CA LYS A 80 2.06 2.49 1.60
C LYS A 80 1.62 1.03 1.57
N ILE A 81 0.59 0.71 2.33
CA ILE A 81 0.01 -0.63 2.35
C ILE A 81 -0.80 -0.76 1.05
N THR A 82 -0.22 -1.40 0.05
CA THR A 82 -0.90 -1.78 -1.19
C THR A 82 -1.88 -2.93 -0.92
N PRO A 83 -2.94 -3.10 -1.74
CA PRO A 83 -3.90 -4.20 -1.57
C PRO A 83 -3.22 -5.58 -1.65
N GLU A 84 -2.23 -5.73 -2.52
CA GLU A 84 -1.44 -6.97 -2.67
C GLU A 84 -0.71 -7.36 -1.36
N LEU A 85 -0.15 -6.38 -0.64
CA LEU A 85 0.52 -6.64 0.65
C LEU A 85 -0.47 -7.12 1.72
N LYS A 86 -1.74 -6.69 1.68
CA LYS A 86 -2.75 -7.15 2.65
C LYS A 86 -3.05 -8.63 2.45
N GLU A 87 -3.14 -9.10 1.21
CA GLU A 87 -3.37 -10.51 0.90
C GLU A 87 -2.18 -11.39 1.30
N GLN A 88 -0.95 -10.93 1.05
CA GLN A 88 0.26 -11.63 1.47
C GLN A 88 0.37 -11.73 3.00
N VAL A 89 0.00 -10.66 3.72
CA VAL A 89 -0.09 -10.69 5.19
C VAL A 89 -1.18 -11.66 5.64
N LYS A 90 -2.34 -11.73 4.97
CA LYS A 90 -3.41 -12.69 5.30
C LYS A 90 -2.93 -14.14 5.14
N ALA A 91 -2.25 -14.46 4.04
CA ALA A 91 -1.67 -15.78 3.80
C ALA A 91 -0.66 -16.15 4.90
N ALA A 92 0.26 -15.24 5.23
CA ALA A 92 1.25 -15.45 6.28
C ALA A 92 0.64 -15.63 7.68
N VAL A 93 -0.51 -15.00 7.96
CA VAL A 93 -1.26 -15.21 9.20
C VAL A 93 -1.96 -16.58 9.23
N LEU A 94 -2.53 -17.03 8.11
CA LEU A 94 -3.12 -18.38 7.99
C LEU A 94 -2.08 -19.49 8.10
N GLU A 95 -0.86 -19.25 7.63
CA GLU A 95 0.31 -20.13 7.83
C GLU A 95 0.80 -20.18 9.29
N GLY A 96 0.20 -19.40 10.20
CA GLY A 96 0.54 -19.43 11.63
C GLY A 96 1.80 -18.63 12.01
N LYS A 97 2.35 -17.80 11.11
CA LYS A 97 3.52 -16.97 11.43
C LYS A 97 3.19 -15.89 12.47
N THR A 98 4.17 -15.59 13.32
CA THR A 98 4.03 -14.54 14.34
C THR A 98 3.94 -13.16 13.69
N GLY A 99 3.16 -12.24 14.29
CA GLY A 99 2.98 -10.90 13.74
C GLY A 99 4.27 -10.08 13.63
N SER A 100 5.27 -10.38 14.46
CA SER A 100 6.61 -9.79 14.41
C SER A 100 7.42 -10.29 13.21
N ALA A 101 7.33 -11.58 12.86
CA ALA A 101 7.98 -12.14 11.68
C ALA A 101 7.39 -11.56 10.39
N ILE A 102 6.06 -11.40 10.34
CA ILE A 102 5.34 -10.78 9.22
C ILE A 102 5.76 -9.30 9.07
N ALA A 103 5.84 -8.57 10.17
CA ALA A 103 6.30 -7.18 10.18
C ALA A 103 7.71 -7.02 9.59
N ALA A 104 8.65 -7.91 9.99
CA ALA A 104 10.01 -7.91 9.47
C ALA A 104 10.08 -8.29 7.98
N GLN A 105 9.34 -9.31 7.57
CA GLN A 105 9.36 -9.83 6.19
C GLN A 105 8.79 -8.83 5.18
N PHE A 106 7.71 -8.13 5.54
CA PHE A 106 7.03 -7.19 4.63
C PHE A 106 7.45 -5.73 4.84
N GLY A 107 8.36 -5.45 5.78
CA GLY A 107 8.78 -4.07 6.09
C GLY A 107 7.65 -3.21 6.67
N ILE A 108 6.67 -3.85 7.30
CA ILE A 108 5.46 -3.22 7.84
C ILE A 108 5.60 -3.10 9.36
N SER A 109 5.04 -2.05 9.96
CA SER A 109 5.04 -1.93 11.42
C SER A 109 4.09 -2.97 12.06
N VAL A 110 4.47 -3.55 13.21
CA VAL A 110 3.63 -4.49 13.97
C VAL A 110 2.19 -4.00 14.19
N PRO A 111 1.92 -2.70 14.48
CA PRO A 111 0.56 -2.17 14.58
C PRO A 111 -0.24 -2.27 13.28
N SER A 112 0.43 -2.15 12.12
CA SER A 112 -0.22 -2.24 10.82
C SER A 112 -0.58 -3.69 10.48
N VAL A 113 0.23 -4.67 10.87
CA VAL A 113 -0.14 -6.10 10.80
C VAL A 113 -1.41 -6.36 11.62
N GLN A 114 -1.51 -5.76 12.82
CA GLN A 114 -2.71 -5.88 13.65
C GLN A 114 -3.95 -5.21 13.02
N ASN A 115 -3.78 -4.06 12.36
CA ASN A 115 -4.88 -3.42 11.62
C ASN A 115 -5.34 -4.29 10.44
N ILE A 116 -4.42 -4.89 9.71
CA ILE A 116 -4.75 -5.83 8.62
C ILE A 116 -5.50 -7.06 9.18
N LYS A 117 -5.08 -7.60 10.33
CA LYS A 117 -5.82 -8.68 11.01
C LYS A 117 -7.25 -8.27 11.40
N LYS A 118 -7.45 -7.03 11.84
CA LYS A 118 -8.78 -6.48 12.14
C LYS A 118 -9.63 -6.30 10.88
N GLU A 119 -9.06 -5.77 9.79
CA GLU A 119 -9.74 -5.63 8.50
C GLU A 119 -10.23 -6.99 7.96
N PHE A 120 -9.47 -8.06 8.20
CA PHE A 120 -9.86 -9.43 7.82
C PHE A 120 -10.71 -10.17 8.87
N GLY A 121 -11.11 -9.52 9.96
CA GLY A 121 -11.94 -10.13 11.00
C GLY A 121 -11.25 -11.21 11.83
N LEU A 122 -9.92 -11.33 11.78
CA LEU A 122 -9.15 -12.36 12.49
C LEU A 122 -8.91 -12.01 13.97
N VAL A 123 -9.13 -10.75 14.37
CA VAL A 123 -9.01 -10.31 15.76
C VAL A 123 -10.13 -9.31 16.07
N THR A 124 -10.90 -9.58 17.13
CA THR A 124 -11.94 -8.69 17.64
C THR A 124 -11.33 -7.42 18.25
N ALA A 125 -11.99 -6.29 18.08
CA ALA A 125 -11.66 -5.11 18.88
C ALA A 125 -11.94 -5.45 20.35
N ARG A 126 -10.97 -5.22 21.25
CA ARG A 126 -11.26 -5.24 22.69
C ARG A 126 -12.21 -4.08 22.96
N GLY A 127 -13.50 -4.40 23.03
CA GLY A 127 -14.61 -3.46 23.14
C GLY A 127 -15.97 -4.15 23.10
N ASP A 128 -16.10 -5.26 22.37
CA ASP A 128 -17.34 -6.06 22.36
C ASP A 128 -17.19 -7.26 23.31
N THR A 129 -17.19 -7.00 24.61
CA THR A 129 -17.46 -8.04 25.61
C THR A 129 -18.96 -8.31 25.63
N ALA A 130 -19.40 -9.32 24.87
CA ALA A 130 -20.62 -10.04 25.21
C ALA A 130 -20.40 -10.77 26.55
N PRO A 131 -21.40 -10.81 27.45
CA PRO A 131 -21.22 -11.29 28.81
C PRO A 131 -20.91 -12.78 28.81
N VAL A 132 -19.79 -13.15 29.41
CA VAL A 132 -19.48 -14.55 29.72
C VAL A 132 -20.49 -14.98 30.78
N SER A 133 -21.48 -15.77 30.36
CA SER A 133 -22.31 -16.57 31.24
C SER A 133 -21.39 -17.42 32.12
N ALA A 134 -21.37 -17.11 33.41
CA ALA A 134 -20.67 -17.87 34.42
C ALA A 134 -21.16 -19.33 34.43
N PRO A 135 -20.29 -20.34 34.33
CA PRO A 135 -20.61 -21.65 34.83
C PRO A 135 -20.41 -21.64 36.35
N ALA A 136 -21.51 -21.90 37.05
CA ALA A 136 -21.50 -22.22 38.46
C ALA A 136 -20.60 -23.43 38.74
N SER A 137 -19.69 -23.29 39.69
CA SER A 137 -19.24 -24.40 40.53
C SER A 137 -18.96 -23.86 41.93
N GLU A 138 -19.92 -24.13 42.80
CA GLU A 138 -19.80 -24.08 44.25
C GLU A 138 -18.62 -24.94 44.72
N GLY A 139 -17.99 -24.55 45.84
CA GLY A 139 -17.28 -25.51 46.68
C GLY A 139 -15.97 -25.05 47.31
N SER A 140 -16.05 -24.77 48.62
CA SER A 140 -15.02 -24.99 49.64
C SER A 140 -14.09 -23.83 50.05
N THR A 141 -14.64 -23.02 50.97
CA THR A 141 -14.12 -22.61 52.29
C THR A 141 -12.80 -21.82 52.44
N PRO A 142 -12.81 -20.75 53.27
CA PRO A 142 -11.64 -19.95 53.62
C PRO A 142 -10.92 -20.53 54.84
N ILE A 143 -9.59 -20.44 54.89
CA ILE A 143 -8.84 -20.60 56.15
C ILE A 143 -7.86 -19.45 56.28
N ALA A 144 -8.16 -18.60 57.27
CA ALA A 144 -7.25 -17.64 57.87
C ALA A 144 -6.27 -18.37 58.80
N SER A 145 -5.03 -17.89 58.86
CA SER A 145 -4.16 -17.84 60.05
C SER A 145 -3.04 -16.86 59.78
#